data_AF-A0A5E4BX81-F1
#
_entry.id   AF-A0A5E4BX81-F1
#
_cell.length_a   1.000
_cell.length_b   1.000
_cell.length_c   1.000
_cell.angle_alpha   90.00
_cell.angle_beta   90.00
_cell.angle_gamma   90.00
#
_symmetry.space_group_name_H-M   'P 1'
#
loop_
_entity.id
_entity.type
_entity.pdbx_description
1 polymer ?
#
loop_
_entity_poly.entity_id
_entity_poly.type
_entity_poly.pdbx_seq_one_letter_code
_entity_poly.pdbx_strand_id
1 'polypeptide(L)'
;MGSGLKVAGLSPRKPHGAGASDPCFCLPVDDNLGFLPTFGPCYVNLYGSPREFTGFPDPYAELNIGKGEGVAYRGRLLVSLETKLVEQHSEQKVEDLAADDILRVEKYLRRRKYSLFAAFYSASMLQDVDDAIQFEVSIGNYGNKFDTTCLPLASTTQYSRAVFDGCHYYYLPWGNVKPVVVLSSYWEDISHRVETQNQLLRIADRLEAGLEQVHLALKAQCSTEDMNSLVTQLMDELIADCR
;
A
#
# COMPACT_ATOMS: atom_id res chain seq x y z
N MET A 1 -8.26 42.49 3.23
CA MET A 1 -8.22 41.07 2.84
C MET A 1 -8.00 40.25 4.09
N GLY A 2 -9.05 39.68 4.62
CA GLY A 2 -9.03 38.91 5.85
C GLY A 2 -10.39 38.25 5.98
N SER A 3 -10.44 36.95 5.71
CA SER A 3 -11.63 36.15 5.88
C SER A 3 -11.27 35.02 6.83
N GLY A 4 -11.61 35.24 8.10
CA GLY A 4 -11.55 34.25 9.16
C GLY A 4 -12.54 33.12 8.89
N LEU A 5 -12.08 31.89 9.12
CA LEU A 5 -12.91 30.70 9.16
C LEU A 5 -13.77 30.78 10.44
N LYS A 6 -15.09 30.93 10.27
CA LYS A 6 -16.06 30.88 11.37
C LYS A 6 -16.65 29.48 11.41
N VAL A 7 -16.28 28.70 12.43
CA VAL A 7 -16.89 27.41 12.74
C VAL A 7 -18.31 27.70 13.25
N ALA A 8 -19.32 27.26 12.50
CA ALA A 8 -20.73 27.36 12.90
C ALA A 8 -21.18 26.07 13.57
N GLY A 9 -21.73 26.22 14.77
CA GLY A 9 -22.15 25.13 15.65
C GLY A 9 -23.37 24.35 15.16
N LEU A 10 -23.41 23.10 15.60
CA LEU A 10 -24.54 22.19 15.49
C LEU A 10 -25.73 22.70 16.30
N SER A 11 -26.89 22.82 15.64
CA SER A 11 -28.20 22.90 16.31
C SER A 11 -29.13 21.88 15.66
N PRO A 12 -29.89 21.08 16.43
CA PRO A 12 -30.70 19.99 15.88
C PRO A 12 -32.03 20.54 15.34
N ARG A 13 -32.32 20.34 14.06
CA ARG A 13 -33.68 20.49 13.51
C ARG A 13 -34.32 19.13 13.30
N LYS A 14 -35.53 18.98 13.85
CA LYS A 14 -36.43 17.82 13.76
C LYS A 14 -36.88 17.54 12.30
N PRO A 15 -37.29 16.29 11.98
CA PRO A 15 -37.51 15.84 10.62
C PRO A 15 -38.95 16.12 10.18
N HIS A 16 -39.17 16.67 8.98
CA HIS A 16 -40.46 16.62 8.28
C HIS A 16 -40.20 16.57 6.76
N GLY A 17 -40.90 15.66 6.07
CA GLY A 17 -41.17 15.74 4.63
C GLY A 17 -40.56 14.61 3.80
N ALA A 18 -41.34 13.55 3.62
CA ALA A 18 -41.11 12.54 2.59
C ALA A 18 -41.13 13.19 1.20
N GLY A 19 -40.07 12.96 0.43
CA GLY A 19 -39.97 13.26 -0.99
C GLY A 19 -39.24 12.10 -1.66
N ALA A 20 -39.91 11.47 -2.62
CA ALA A 20 -39.46 10.29 -3.32
C ALA A 20 -38.05 10.48 -3.90
N SER A 21 -37.12 9.61 -3.54
CA SER A 21 -35.84 9.47 -4.21
C SER A 21 -36.08 8.80 -5.56
N ASP A 22 -35.77 9.50 -6.65
CA ASP A 22 -35.70 8.95 -7.99
C ASP A 22 -34.86 7.66 -8.00
N PRO A 23 -35.38 6.53 -8.52
CA PRO A 23 -34.54 5.36 -8.70
C PRO A 23 -33.60 5.67 -9.86
N CYS A 24 -32.31 5.81 -9.56
CA CYS A 24 -31.28 5.62 -10.57
C CYS A 24 -31.55 4.24 -11.19
N PHE A 25 -31.97 4.22 -12.46
CA PHE A 25 -32.25 3.00 -13.20
C PHE A 25 -30.92 2.25 -13.38
N CYS A 26 -30.60 1.36 -12.44
CA CYS A 26 -29.58 0.34 -12.64
C CYS A 26 -30.14 -0.65 -13.67
N LEU A 27 -29.44 -0.80 -14.80
CA LEU A 27 -29.80 -1.79 -15.81
C LEU A 27 -29.92 -3.20 -15.19
N PRO A 28 -30.83 -4.05 -15.69
CA PRO A 28 -30.80 -5.46 -15.34
C PRO A 28 -29.42 -6.02 -15.75
N VAL A 29 -28.71 -6.57 -14.77
CA VAL A 29 -27.41 -7.22 -14.96
C VAL A 29 -27.65 -8.38 -15.94
N ASP A 30 -27.07 -8.29 -17.15
CA ASP A 30 -26.98 -9.45 -18.04
C ASP A 30 -26.05 -10.48 -17.37
N ASP A 31 -26.56 -11.69 -17.14
CA ASP A 31 -25.81 -12.79 -16.48
C ASP A 31 -24.50 -13.14 -17.23
N ASN A 32 -24.37 -12.71 -18.50
CA ASN A 32 -23.15 -12.86 -19.29
C ASN A 32 -22.10 -11.74 -19.09
N LEU A 33 -22.44 -10.64 -18.41
CA LEU A 33 -21.60 -9.43 -18.37
C LEU A 33 -20.49 -9.47 -17.31
N GLY A 34 -20.46 -10.52 -16.47
CA GLY A 34 -19.45 -10.67 -15.41
C GLY A 34 -19.51 -9.55 -14.36
N PHE A 35 -18.45 -9.46 -13.55
CA PHE A 35 -18.36 -8.42 -12.53
C PHE A 35 -17.73 -7.15 -13.12
N LEU A 36 -18.38 -6.00 -12.90
CA LEU A 36 -17.77 -4.72 -13.23
C LEU A 36 -16.54 -4.48 -12.35
N PRO A 37 -15.49 -3.81 -12.87
CA PRO A 37 -14.30 -3.52 -12.08
C PRO A 37 -14.64 -2.73 -10.81
N THR A 38 -14.14 -3.22 -9.68
CA THR A 38 -14.22 -2.54 -8.39
C THR A 38 -12.84 -2.50 -7.75
N PHE A 39 -12.60 -1.52 -6.89
CA PHE A 39 -11.37 -1.38 -6.14
C PHE A 39 -11.66 -0.91 -4.73
N GLY A 40 -10.82 -1.29 -3.77
CA GLY A 40 -10.92 -0.81 -2.40
C GLY A 40 -12.04 -1.47 -1.57
N PRO A 41 -12.42 -0.89 -0.42
CA PRO A 41 -11.78 0.27 0.21
C PRO A 41 -10.34 -0.06 0.68
N CYS A 42 -9.34 0.68 0.22
CA CYS A 42 -7.95 0.48 0.62
C CYS A 42 -7.17 1.79 0.77
N TYR A 43 -6.12 1.78 1.59
CA TYR A 43 -5.26 2.93 1.75
C TYR A 43 -4.25 3.03 0.60
N VAL A 44 -4.23 4.19 -0.04
CA VAL A 44 -3.21 4.60 -1.00
C VAL A 44 -2.29 5.59 -0.31
N ASN A 45 -1.00 5.27 -0.22
CA ASN A 45 0.00 6.14 0.38
C ASN A 45 0.49 7.15 -0.65
N LEU A 46 0.67 8.40 -0.22
CA LEU A 46 1.17 9.49 -1.05
C LEU A 46 2.59 9.84 -0.61
N TYR A 47 3.47 9.98 -1.58
CA TYR A 47 4.87 10.35 -1.36
C TYR A 47 5.24 11.58 -2.20
N GLY A 48 6.21 12.35 -1.72
CA GLY A 48 6.72 13.53 -2.40
C GLY A 48 8.22 13.70 -2.20
N SER A 49 8.69 14.92 -2.42
CA SER A 49 10.12 15.25 -2.33
C SER A 49 10.72 15.05 -0.93
N PRO A 50 12.04 14.79 -0.83
CA PRO A 50 12.75 14.74 0.45
C PRO A 50 12.50 15.99 1.32
N ARG A 51 12.51 15.83 2.65
CA ARG A 51 12.18 16.91 3.61
C ARG A 51 13.38 17.78 4.03
N GLU A 52 14.56 17.55 3.46
CA GLU A 52 15.83 18.09 3.97
C GLU A 52 16.19 19.50 3.44
N PHE A 53 15.34 20.10 2.61
CA PHE A 53 15.59 21.41 2.02
C PHE A 53 15.11 22.53 2.94
N THR A 54 15.98 22.97 3.86
CA THR A 54 15.75 24.20 4.63
C THR A 54 16.56 25.35 4.03
N GLY A 55 15.90 26.40 3.54
CA GLY A 55 16.54 27.66 3.12
C GLY A 55 16.74 27.87 1.61
N PHE A 56 16.41 26.90 0.77
CA PHE A 56 16.41 27.02 -0.70
C PHE A 56 15.12 26.44 -1.30
N PRO A 57 14.73 26.83 -2.53
CA PRO A 57 13.65 26.17 -3.24
C PRO A 57 13.94 24.67 -3.38
N ASP A 58 12.95 23.84 -3.09
CA ASP A 58 13.03 22.39 -3.23
C ASP A 58 13.32 22.02 -4.70
N PRO A 59 14.51 21.47 -5.02
CA PRO A 59 14.87 21.11 -6.38
C PRO A 59 14.00 19.97 -6.94
N TYR A 60 13.31 19.23 -6.06
CA TYR A 60 12.43 18.12 -6.41
C TYR A 60 10.94 18.48 -6.23
N ALA A 61 10.59 19.77 -6.25
CA ALA A 61 9.21 20.23 -6.04
C ALA A 61 8.20 19.58 -7.00
N GLU A 62 8.63 19.19 -8.20
CA GLU A 62 7.81 18.48 -9.18
C GLU A 62 7.29 17.12 -8.67
N LEU A 63 8.02 16.45 -7.76
CA LEU A 63 7.57 15.20 -7.14
C LEU A 63 6.29 15.41 -6.30
N ASN A 64 6.08 16.62 -5.75
CA ASN A 64 4.88 16.93 -4.96
C ASN A 64 3.62 17.15 -5.81
N ILE A 65 3.76 17.29 -7.13
CA ILE A 65 2.64 17.38 -8.08
C ILE A 65 2.49 16.09 -8.91
N GLY A 66 3.14 15.00 -8.50
CA GLY A 66 3.02 13.68 -9.14
C GLY A 66 3.90 13.48 -10.37
N LYS A 67 4.85 14.38 -10.65
CA LYS A 67 5.81 14.22 -11.74
C LYS A 67 7.03 13.40 -11.27
N GLY A 68 6.83 12.10 -11.08
CA GLY A 68 7.87 11.16 -10.65
C GLY A 68 7.59 10.53 -9.29
N GLU A 69 8.49 9.66 -8.86
CA GLU A 69 8.35 8.90 -7.61
C GLU A 69 8.97 9.68 -6.44
N GLY A 70 8.13 10.04 -5.47
CA GLY A 70 8.56 10.65 -4.21
C GLY A 70 9.00 9.61 -3.19
N VAL A 71 9.84 10.02 -2.24
CA VAL A 71 10.35 9.15 -1.15
C VAL A 71 9.82 9.56 0.23
N ALA A 72 9.40 10.81 0.41
CA ALA A 72 8.91 11.29 1.69
C ALA A 72 7.39 11.10 1.79
N TYR A 73 6.93 10.36 2.79
CA TYR A 73 5.50 10.18 3.05
C TYR A 73 4.79 11.53 3.26
N ARG A 74 3.68 11.75 2.58
CA ARG A 74 2.84 12.97 2.68
C ARG A 74 1.49 12.70 3.33
N GLY A 75 1.07 11.44 3.37
CA GLY A 75 -0.22 11.05 3.90
C GLY A 75 -0.75 9.84 3.15
N ARG A 76 -2.03 9.59 3.33
CA ARG A 76 -2.72 8.48 2.70
C ARG A 76 -4.19 8.79 2.52
N LEU A 77 -4.79 8.15 1.53
CA LEU A 77 -6.21 8.26 1.20
C LEU A 77 -6.85 6.88 1.27
N LEU A 78 -8.03 6.78 1.87
CA LEU A 78 -8.83 5.56 1.81
C LEU A 78 -9.74 5.65 0.60
N VAL A 79 -9.48 4.81 -0.40
CA VAL A 79 -10.13 4.89 -1.72
C VAL A 79 -10.92 3.62 -1.99
N SER A 80 -12.13 3.79 -2.48
CA SER A 80 -12.96 2.75 -3.09
C SER A 80 -13.42 3.22 -4.45
N LEU A 81 -13.37 2.35 -5.47
CA LEU A 81 -13.90 2.60 -6.80
C LEU A 81 -14.99 1.59 -7.09
N GLU A 82 -16.13 2.09 -7.54
CA GLU A 82 -17.25 1.29 -8.00
C GLU A 82 -17.59 1.73 -9.42
N THR A 83 -17.70 0.77 -10.33
CA THR A 83 -18.10 1.04 -11.71
C THR A 83 -19.58 0.73 -11.86
N LYS A 84 -20.36 1.67 -12.41
CA LYS A 84 -21.78 1.51 -12.71
C LYS A 84 -22.01 1.76 -14.19
N LEU A 85 -22.84 0.94 -14.81
CA LEU A 85 -23.33 1.20 -16.17
C LEU A 85 -24.40 2.27 -16.07
N VAL A 86 -24.22 3.37 -16.82
CA VAL A 86 -25.17 4.48 -16.83
C VAL A 86 -25.59 4.72 -18.27
N GLU A 87 -26.90 4.77 -18.52
CA GLU A 87 -27.45 5.02 -19.87
C GLU A 87 -27.20 6.46 -20.34
N GLN A 88 -26.97 7.40 -19.42
CA GLN A 88 -26.84 8.82 -19.69
C GLN A 88 -25.58 9.38 -19.01
N HIS A 89 -24.74 10.10 -19.76
CA HIS A 89 -23.58 10.79 -19.19
C HIS A 89 -24.05 11.83 -18.17
N SER A 90 -23.92 11.50 -16.88
CA SER A 90 -24.13 12.44 -15.79
C SER A 90 -22.80 13.07 -15.38
N GLU A 91 -22.78 14.40 -15.19
CA GLU A 91 -21.69 15.05 -14.48
C GLU A 91 -21.79 14.65 -13.00
N GLN A 92 -20.97 13.69 -12.57
CA GLN A 92 -20.89 13.32 -11.16
C GLN A 92 -20.33 14.51 -10.37
N LYS A 93 -21.12 15.00 -9.41
CA LYS A 93 -20.69 16.03 -8.47
C LYS A 93 -20.02 15.38 -7.27
N VAL A 94 -19.13 16.13 -6.61
CA VAL A 94 -18.56 15.72 -5.34
C VAL A 94 -19.65 15.80 -4.28
N GLU A 95 -19.99 14.65 -3.69
CA GLU A 95 -21.01 14.50 -2.66
C GLU A 95 -20.38 13.96 -1.36
N ASP A 96 -21.01 14.27 -0.23
CA ASP A 96 -20.61 13.71 1.06
C ASP A 96 -20.92 12.20 1.11
N LEU A 97 -20.11 11.45 1.85
CA LEU A 97 -20.32 10.01 2.03
C LEU A 97 -21.61 9.72 2.80
N ALA A 98 -22.39 8.75 2.32
CA ALA A 98 -23.57 8.27 3.03
C ALA A 98 -23.19 7.66 4.39
N ALA A 99 -24.08 7.79 5.39
CA ALA A 99 -23.84 7.28 6.74
C ALA A 99 -23.56 5.76 6.75
N ASP A 100 -24.25 5.00 5.91
CA ASP A 100 -24.07 3.55 5.80
C ASP A 100 -22.68 3.20 5.24
N ASP A 101 -22.17 3.98 4.28
CA ASP A 101 -20.83 3.79 3.74
C ASP A 101 -19.75 4.09 4.79
N ILE A 102 -19.96 5.13 5.61
CA ILE A 102 -19.07 5.45 6.73
C ILE A 102 -19.00 4.27 7.69
N LEU A 103 -20.15 3.72 8.12
CA LEU A 103 -20.21 2.57 9.02
C LEU A 103 -19.54 1.32 8.43
N ARG A 104 -19.71 1.07 7.12
CA ARG A 104 -19.02 -0.03 6.42
C ARG A 104 -17.51 0.13 6.42
N VAL A 105 -17.03 1.37 6.40
CA VAL A 105 -15.61 1.72 6.30
C VAL A 105 -14.93 1.80 7.66
N GLU A 106 -15.65 2.09 8.75
CA GLU A 106 -15.12 2.18 10.12
C GLU A 106 -14.28 0.96 10.53
N LYS A 107 -14.68 -0.25 10.09
CA LYS A 107 -13.93 -1.48 10.38
C LYS A 107 -12.50 -1.44 9.84
N TYR A 108 -12.25 -0.72 8.74
CA TYR A 108 -10.91 -0.56 8.16
C TYR A 108 -10.09 0.52 8.86
N LEU A 109 -10.67 1.34 9.73
CA LEU A 109 -9.95 2.37 10.50
C LEU A 109 -9.28 1.81 11.76
N ARG A 110 -9.61 0.57 12.15
CA ARG A 110 -9.06 -0.05 13.36
C ARG A 110 -7.56 -0.27 13.21
N ARG A 111 -6.78 0.43 14.04
CA ARG A 111 -5.32 0.30 14.08
C ARG A 111 -4.85 -0.74 15.08
N ARG A 112 -3.77 -1.42 14.73
CA ARG A 112 -2.97 -2.28 15.59
C ARG A 112 -1.57 -1.69 15.75
N LYS A 113 -0.92 -2.02 16.87
CA LYS A 113 0.47 -1.67 17.09
C LYS A 113 1.36 -2.64 16.31
N TYR A 114 2.27 -2.08 15.52
CA TYR A 114 3.32 -2.79 14.80
C TYR A 114 4.69 -2.34 15.32
N SER A 115 5.67 -3.23 15.26
CA SER A 115 7.06 -2.93 15.57
C SER A 115 7.92 -3.31 14.37
N LEU A 116 8.55 -2.32 13.75
CA LEU A 116 9.51 -2.56 12.68
C LEU A 116 10.92 -2.60 13.29
N PHE A 117 11.62 -3.68 12.98
CA PHE A 117 13.02 -3.90 13.32
C PHE A 117 13.83 -3.83 12.03
N ALA A 118 14.77 -2.90 11.94
CA ALA A 118 15.66 -2.77 10.79
C ALA A 118 17.11 -2.88 11.26
N ALA A 119 17.82 -3.90 10.75
CA ALA A 119 19.23 -4.11 10.99
C ALA A 119 20.02 -3.73 9.74
N PHE A 120 21.04 -2.90 9.92
CA PHE A 120 21.89 -2.46 8.84
C PHE A 120 23.08 -3.41 8.68
N TYR A 121 23.11 -4.15 7.57
CA TYR A 121 24.19 -5.11 7.32
C TYR A 121 25.49 -4.42 6.90
N SER A 122 25.43 -3.53 5.91
CA SER A 122 26.59 -2.79 5.38
C SER A 122 26.13 -1.52 4.67
N ALA A 123 27.00 -0.51 4.63
CA ALA A 123 26.86 0.68 3.80
C ALA A 123 28.17 0.90 3.04
N SER A 124 28.14 0.71 1.72
CA SER A 124 29.30 0.75 0.81
C SER A 124 28.93 1.52 -0.46
N MET A 125 29.88 1.71 -1.37
CA MET A 125 29.68 2.48 -2.61
C MET A 125 29.22 3.92 -2.35
N LEU A 126 29.69 4.51 -1.26
CA LEU A 126 29.41 5.90 -0.92
C LEU A 126 30.36 6.80 -1.73
N GLN A 127 29.81 7.83 -2.35
CA GLN A 127 30.52 8.84 -3.15
C GLN A 127 30.32 10.21 -2.50
N ASP A 128 31.28 11.11 -2.68
CA ASP A 128 31.22 12.51 -2.22
C ASP A 128 30.82 12.67 -0.74
N VAL A 129 31.45 11.88 0.13
CA VAL A 129 31.18 11.89 1.57
C VAL A 129 32.19 12.79 2.30
N ASP A 130 31.81 14.04 2.53
CA ASP A 130 32.63 14.99 3.32
C ASP A 130 32.29 14.94 4.82
N ASP A 131 31.04 14.62 5.16
CA ASP A 131 30.51 14.65 6.52
C ASP A 131 30.17 13.26 7.09
N ALA A 132 29.92 13.21 8.40
CA ALA A 132 29.46 11.98 9.03
C ALA A 132 28.05 11.62 8.53
N ILE A 133 27.85 10.36 8.16
CA ILE A 133 26.58 9.83 7.64
C ILE A 133 25.76 9.24 8.77
N GLN A 134 24.46 9.45 8.71
CA GLN A 134 23.45 8.80 9.53
C GLN A 134 22.34 8.28 8.61
N PHE A 135 21.84 7.07 8.88
CA PHE A 135 20.66 6.53 8.24
C PHE A 135 19.44 6.73 9.13
N GLU A 136 18.31 7.06 8.51
CA GLU A 136 17.00 7.16 9.15
C GLU A 136 16.07 6.10 8.55
N VAL A 137 15.28 5.44 9.40
CA VAL A 137 14.21 4.53 8.99
C VAL A 137 12.90 5.06 9.53
N SER A 138 11.98 5.36 8.61
CA SER A 138 10.63 5.80 8.95
C SER A 138 9.58 4.90 8.29
N ILE A 139 8.45 4.69 8.95
CA ILE A 139 7.22 4.17 8.33
C ILE A 139 6.13 5.22 8.50
N GLY A 140 5.63 5.75 7.38
CA GLY A 140 4.75 6.92 7.42
C GLY A 140 5.45 8.10 8.11
N ASN A 141 4.83 8.65 9.15
CA ASN A 141 5.42 9.68 10.01
C ASN A 141 6.21 9.11 11.21
N TYR A 142 6.08 7.81 11.51
CA TYR A 142 6.78 7.20 12.64
C TYR A 142 8.27 7.04 12.32
N GLY A 143 9.13 7.67 13.14
CA GLY A 143 10.58 7.68 12.92
C GLY A 143 11.08 8.78 11.99
N ASN A 144 10.19 9.68 11.54
CA ASN A 144 10.60 10.83 10.73
C ASN A 144 11.10 11.96 11.64
N LYS A 145 12.39 12.35 11.54
CA LYS A 145 12.99 13.38 12.42
C LYS A 145 12.40 14.79 12.22
N PHE A 146 11.76 15.03 11.09
CA PHE A 146 11.14 16.32 10.75
C PHE A 146 9.65 16.38 11.09
N ASP A 147 9.07 15.28 11.59
CA ASP A 147 7.64 15.21 11.90
C ASP A 147 7.38 15.33 13.39
N THR A 148 6.52 16.26 13.79
CA THR A 148 6.16 16.50 15.20
C THR A 148 4.81 15.90 15.58
N THR A 149 4.12 15.19 14.67
CA THR A 149 2.80 14.59 14.93
C THR A 149 2.90 13.25 15.66
N CYS A 150 4.06 12.59 15.57
CA CYS A 150 4.34 11.31 16.21
C CYS A 150 5.29 11.48 17.39
N LEU A 151 5.26 10.52 18.32
CA LEU A 151 6.24 10.49 19.41
C LEU A 151 7.66 10.28 18.83
N PRO A 152 8.69 10.93 19.40
CA PRO A 152 10.07 10.68 19.01
C PRO A 152 10.46 9.21 19.20
N LEU A 153 11.13 8.62 18.20
CA LEU A 153 11.57 7.22 18.19
C LEU A 153 13.03 7.12 17.80
N ALA A 154 13.73 6.13 18.35
CA ALA A 154 15.08 5.74 17.96
C ALA A 154 15.07 5.08 16.57
N SER A 155 14.99 5.94 15.56
CA SER A 155 14.78 5.61 14.14
C SER A 155 16.04 5.84 13.30
N THR A 156 17.12 6.31 13.93
CA THR A 156 18.35 6.68 13.25
C THR A 156 19.55 5.89 13.78
N THR A 157 20.52 5.65 12.90
CA THR A 157 21.83 5.10 13.30
C THR A 157 22.66 6.18 13.99
N GLN A 158 23.74 5.82 14.67
CA GLN A 158 24.72 6.82 15.09
C GLN A 158 25.42 7.41 13.85
N TYR A 159 25.82 8.68 13.94
CA TYR A 159 26.65 9.32 12.93
C TYR A 159 27.99 8.60 12.83
N SER A 160 28.41 8.26 11.61
CA SER A 160 29.67 7.58 11.36
C SER A 160 30.35 8.17 10.14
N ARG A 161 31.67 8.37 10.20
CA ARG A 161 32.45 8.85 9.06
C ARG A 161 32.75 7.69 8.12
N ALA A 162 32.59 7.94 6.83
CA ALA A 162 32.97 6.95 5.83
C ALA A 162 34.49 6.86 5.69
N VAL A 163 34.95 5.66 5.40
CA VAL A 163 36.36 5.32 5.20
C VAL A 163 36.53 4.85 3.76
N PHE A 164 37.59 5.31 3.11
CA PHE A 164 37.92 4.88 1.76
C PHE A 164 38.48 3.45 1.78
N ASP A 165 38.01 2.59 0.87
CA ASP A 165 38.49 1.21 0.72
C ASP A 165 39.91 1.10 0.16
N GLY A 166 40.47 2.22 -0.32
CA GLY A 166 41.80 2.30 -0.93
C GLY A 166 41.79 2.10 -2.45
N CYS A 167 40.63 1.86 -3.07
CA CYS A 167 40.54 1.58 -4.50
C CYS A 167 39.35 2.30 -5.18
N HIS A 168 38.12 2.00 -4.79
CA HIS A 168 36.93 2.30 -5.58
C HIS A 168 35.87 3.13 -4.86
N TYR A 169 35.74 3.03 -3.54
CA TYR A 169 34.60 3.65 -2.85
C TYR A 169 34.81 3.92 -1.35
N TYR A 170 33.97 4.79 -0.81
CA TYR A 170 33.84 4.96 0.63
C TYR A 170 32.79 4.00 1.20
N TYR A 171 32.98 3.57 2.45
CA TYR A 171 32.07 2.68 3.18
C TYR A 171 32.03 3.04 4.67
N LEU A 172 30.98 2.61 5.38
CA LEU A 172 30.94 2.72 6.84
C LEU A 172 31.53 1.46 7.49
N PRO A 173 32.55 1.59 8.36
CA PRO A 173 33.28 0.45 8.92
C PRO A 173 32.54 -0.18 10.12
N TRP A 174 31.30 -0.62 9.93
CA TRP A 174 30.50 -1.23 10.99
C TRP A 174 31.07 -2.57 11.48
N GLY A 175 31.82 -3.29 10.64
CA GLY A 175 32.45 -4.57 11.02
C GLY A 175 31.43 -5.54 11.63
N ASN A 176 31.71 -6.01 12.85
CA ASN A 176 30.83 -6.92 13.60
C ASN A 176 29.76 -6.22 14.45
N VAL A 177 29.78 -4.88 14.53
CA VAL A 177 28.80 -4.10 15.30
C VAL A 177 27.80 -3.48 14.33
N LYS A 178 26.70 -4.19 14.08
CA LYS A 178 25.67 -3.77 13.13
C LYS A 178 24.68 -2.81 13.81
N PRO A 179 24.44 -1.61 13.25
CA PRO A 179 23.39 -0.73 13.75
C PRO A 179 22.02 -1.38 13.61
N VAL A 180 21.18 -1.17 14.61
CA VAL A 180 19.79 -1.63 14.63
C VAL A 180 18.93 -0.47 15.05
N VAL A 181 17.82 -0.27 14.33
CA VAL A 181 16.78 0.70 14.69
C VAL A 181 15.47 -0.02 14.91
N VAL A 182 14.70 0.46 15.89
CA VAL A 182 13.41 -0.12 16.26
C VAL A 182 12.40 1.00 16.36
N LEU A 183 11.29 0.85 15.64
CA LEU A 183 10.21 1.82 15.64
C LEU A 183 8.87 1.15 15.87
N SER A 184 8.13 1.68 16.84
CA SER A 184 6.73 1.32 17.07
C SER A 184 5.83 2.23 16.25
N SER A 185 4.84 1.66 15.59
CA SER A 185 3.88 2.41 14.77
C SER A 185 2.47 1.82 14.90
N TYR A 186 1.47 2.58 14.47
CA TYR A 186 0.07 2.14 14.52
C TYR A 186 -0.54 2.20 13.13
N TRP A 187 -0.94 1.04 12.61
CA TRP A 187 -1.47 0.88 11.26
C TRP A 187 -2.74 0.05 11.27
N GLU A 188 -3.57 0.27 10.28
CA GLU A 188 -4.81 -0.46 10.07
C GLU A 188 -4.53 -1.92 9.74
N ASP A 189 -5.41 -2.80 10.22
CA ASP A 189 -5.27 -4.23 10.02
C ASP A 189 -5.72 -4.63 8.60
N ILE A 190 -4.75 -4.70 7.70
CA ILE A 190 -4.97 -5.13 6.32
C ILE A 190 -4.75 -6.64 6.12
N SER A 191 -4.63 -7.43 7.20
CA SER A 191 -4.29 -8.86 7.13
C SER A 191 -5.27 -9.64 6.25
N HIS A 192 -6.57 -9.32 6.32
CA HIS A 192 -7.58 -9.97 5.47
C HIS A 192 -7.26 -9.86 3.95
N ARG A 193 -6.74 -8.71 3.49
CA ARG A 193 -6.37 -8.53 2.07
C ARG A 193 -5.12 -9.33 1.75
N VAL A 194 -4.11 -9.22 2.61
CA VAL A 194 -2.81 -9.88 2.42
C VAL A 194 -2.98 -11.40 2.47
N GLU A 195 -3.76 -11.93 3.40
CA GLU A 195 -4.08 -13.35 3.51
C GLU A 195 -4.81 -13.87 2.27
N THR A 196 -5.85 -13.16 1.82
CA THR A 196 -6.59 -13.53 0.60
C THR A 196 -5.67 -13.51 -0.63
N GLN A 197 -4.87 -12.44 -0.78
CA GLN A 197 -3.90 -12.35 -1.88
C GLN A 197 -2.86 -13.47 -1.83
N ASN A 198 -2.31 -13.75 -0.65
CA ASN A 198 -1.33 -14.83 -0.46
C ASN A 198 -1.94 -16.22 -0.69
N GLN A 199 -3.22 -16.42 -0.40
CA GLN A 199 -3.92 -17.64 -0.79
C GLN A 199 -4.02 -17.73 -2.30
N LEU A 200 -4.56 -16.72 -2.97
CA LEU A 200 -4.69 -16.71 -4.44
C LEU A 200 -3.36 -16.91 -5.17
N LEU A 201 -2.28 -16.25 -4.72
CA LEU A 201 -0.94 -16.44 -5.27
C LEU A 201 -0.46 -17.87 -5.09
N ARG A 202 -0.67 -18.47 -3.91
CA ARG A 202 -0.30 -19.88 -3.68
C ARG A 202 -1.06 -20.85 -4.57
N ILE A 203 -2.35 -20.59 -4.82
CA ILE A 203 -3.16 -21.39 -5.73
C ILE A 203 -2.62 -21.26 -7.16
N ALA A 204 -2.30 -20.03 -7.58
CA ALA A 204 -1.71 -19.78 -8.90
C ALA A 204 -0.35 -20.49 -9.07
N ASP A 205 0.56 -20.37 -8.09
CA ASP A 205 1.87 -21.02 -8.13
C ASP A 205 1.75 -22.55 -8.20
N ARG A 206 0.81 -23.14 -7.45
CA ARG A 206 0.55 -24.59 -7.47
C ARG A 206 -0.02 -25.05 -8.80
N LEU A 207 -0.98 -24.31 -9.34
CA LEU A 207 -1.58 -24.59 -10.64
C LEU A 207 -0.51 -24.53 -11.73
N GLU A 208 0.36 -23.51 -11.72
CA GLU A 208 1.47 -23.37 -12.65
C GLU A 208 2.45 -24.56 -12.54
N ALA A 209 2.87 -24.92 -11.33
CA ALA A 209 3.75 -26.06 -11.11
C ALA A 209 3.12 -27.40 -11.57
N GLY A 210 1.82 -27.59 -11.33
CA GLY A 210 1.09 -28.77 -11.79
C GLY A 210 0.96 -28.84 -13.31
N LEU A 211 0.70 -27.71 -13.97
CA LEU A 211 0.70 -27.61 -15.43
C LEU A 211 2.08 -27.89 -16.03
N GLU A 212 3.15 -27.42 -15.39
CA GLU A 212 4.52 -27.75 -15.79
C GLU A 212 4.81 -29.26 -15.73
N GLN A 213 4.33 -29.95 -14.70
CA GLN A 213 4.47 -31.40 -14.58
C GLN A 213 3.73 -32.15 -15.69
N VAL A 214 2.49 -31.73 -16.00
CA VAL A 214 1.72 -32.31 -17.13
C VAL A 214 2.44 -32.06 -18.46
N HIS A 215 2.99 -30.86 -18.66
CA HIS A 215 3.76 -30.53 -19.87
C HIS A 215 5.05 -31.34 -20.00
N LEU A 216 5.75 -31.59 -18.90
CA LEU A 216 6.91 -32.48 -18.86
C LEU A 216 6.54 -33.92 -19.21
N ALA A 217 5.44 -34.44 -18.65
CA ALA A 217 4.93 -35.78 -18.97
C ALA A 217 4.55 -35.94 -20.45
N LEU A 218 3.93 -34.89 -21.04
CA LEU A 218 3.63 -34.82 -22.48
C LEU A 218 4.91 -34.90 -23.33
N LYS A 219 5.93 -34.12 -22.98
CA LYS A 219 7.22 -34.14 -23.69
C LYS A 219 7.96 -35.48 -23.57
N ALA A 220 7.84 -36.13 -22.41
CA ALA A 220 8.43 -37.43 -22.16
C ALA A 220 7.69 -38.61 -22.83
N GLN A 221 6.54 -38.34 -23.47
CA GLN A 221 5.66 -39.37 -24.05
C GLN A 221 5.26 -40.45 -23.02
N CYS A 222 4.95 -40.02 -21.80
CA CYS A 222 4.45 -40.90 -20.75
C CYS A 222 3.16 -41.63 -21.16
N SER A 223 2.83 -42.70 -20.43
CA SER A 223 1.61 -43.46 -20.72
C SER A 223 0.36 -42.59 -20.56
N THR A 224 -0.71 -42.95 -21.28
CA THR A 224 -2.00 -42.27 -21.16
C THR A 224 -2.59 -42.36 -19.76
N GLU A 225 -2.30 -43.45 -19.04
CA GLU A 225 -2.76 -43.63 -17.64
C GLU A 225 -2.05 -42.66 -16.70
N ASP A 226 -0.73 -42.49 -16.84
CA ASP A 226 0.05 -41.56 -16.02
C ASP A 226 -0.40 -40.11 -16.26
N MET A 227 -0.61 -39.72 -17.53
CA MET A 227 -1.12 -38.39 -17.87
C MET A 227 -2.51 -38.12 -17.30
N ASN A 228 -3.43 -39.09 -17.41
CA ASN A 228 -4.76 -38.95 -16.85
C ASN A 228 -4.69 -38.78 -15.33
N SER A 229 -3.84 -39.55 -14.65
CA SER A 229 -3.66 -39.44 -13.20
C SER A 229 -3.15 -38.06 -12.76
N LEU A 230 -2.16 -37.50 -13.46
CA LEU A 230 -1.61 -36.17 -13.20
C LEU A 230 -2.65 -35.07 -13.40
N VAL A 231 -3.44 -35.14 -14.49
CA VAL A 231 -4.48 -34.15 -14.77
C VAL A 231 -5.61 -34.24 -13.74
N THR A 232 -6.03 -35.44 -13.36
CA THR A 232 -7.04 -35.62 -12.31
C THR A 232 -6.55 -35.06 -10.98
N GLN A 233 -5.31 -35.37 -10.59
CA GLN A 233 -4.72 -34.83 -9.36
C GLN A 233 -4.67 -33.28 -9.39
N LEU A 234 -4.20 -32.68 -10.49
CA LEU A 234 -4.17 -31.23 -10.66
C LEU A 234 -5.55 -30.60 -10.50
N MET A 235 -6.58 -31.21 -11.10
CA MET A 235 -7.95 -30.71 -11.02
C MET A 235 -8.54 -30.87 -9.61
N ASP A 236 -8.27 -31.99 -8.93
CA ASP A 236 -8.70 -32.21 -7.55
C ASP A 236 -8.04 -31.23 -6.58
N GLU A 237 -6.74 -30.95 -6.77
CA GLU A 237 -6.00 -29.95 -6.00
C GLU A 237 -6.56 -28.54 -6.24
N LEU A 238 -6.82 -28.16 -7.49
CA LEU A 238 -7.44 -26.87 -7.81
C LEU A 238 -8.83 -26.72 -7.20
N ILE A 239 -9.67 -27.77 -7.27
CA ILE A 239 -11.00 -27.77 -6.66
C ILE A 239 -10.89 -27.64 -5.13
N ALA A 240 -9.93 -28.31 -4.51
CA ALA A 240 -9.70 -28.21 -3.06
C ALA A 240 -9.22 -26.81 -2.66
N ASP A 241 -8.35 -26.20 -3.46
CA ASP A 241 -7.80 -24.87 -3.23
C ASP A 241 -8.85 -23.74 -3.42
N CYS A 242 -9.88 -23.97 -4.23
CA CYS A 242 -10.99 -23.02 -4.45
C CYS A 242 -12.17 -23.14 -3.46
N ARG A 243 -12.12 -24.06 -2.49
CA ARG A 243 -13.17 -24.25 -1.47
C ARG A 243 -12.90 -23.46 -0.20
#